data_AF-A0A6J0LLV8-F1
#
_entry.id   AF-A0A6J0LLV8-F1
#
_cell.length_a   1.000
_cell.length_b   1.000
_cell.length_c   1.000
_cell.angle_alpha   90.00
_cell.angle_beta   90.00
_cell.angle_gamma   90.00
#
_symmetry.space_group_name_H-M   'P 1'
#
loop_
_entity.id
_entity.type
_entity.pdbx_description
1 polymer ?
#
loop_
_entity_poly.entity_id
_entity_poly.type
_entity_poly.pdbx_seq_one_letter_code
_entity_poly.pdbx_strand_id
1 'polypeptide(L)'
;MEVTLPLSLDIDDGYEWLASDSSVPIFSSFSTWEALRSKMEVKDWHDVVLFKGALPKHVFTMWTANYDKLPTRARLAGWGMQISPLCAFCSNAMETRDHLFLSCAYSLDVWSEVFARCNPPTSPFTSWAELLSWIRQPRSKSLSLLRKLVAQTMVFQLWKQRNNMIHNHISVSAAAVFIFVDRELRNIISSRREKKSFATLMAKWLR
;
A
#
# COMPACT_ATOMS: atom_id res chain seq x y z
N MET A 1 -27.63 27.09 38.92
CA MET A 1 -26.28 26.60 38.66
C MET A 1 -25.68 26.30 40.03
N GLU A 2 -25.90 25.10 40.53
CA GLU A 2 -25.45 24.71 41.87
C GLU A 2 -23.93 24.52 41.83
N VAL A 3 -23.22 25.33 42.59
CA VAL A 3 -21.79 25.17 42.81
C VAL A 3 -21.65 24.13 43.91
N THR A 4 -21.15 22.93 43.57
CA THR A 4 -20.76 21.92 44.56
C THR A 4 -19.67 22.48 45.46
N LEU A 5 -19.90 22.44 46.77
CA LEU A 5 -18.92 22.83 47.79
C LEU A 5 -17.68 21.91 47.71
N PRO A 6 -16.46 22.42 47.99
CA PRO A 6 -15.27 21.59 48.06
C PRO A 6 -15.44 20.49 49.12
N LEU A 7 -14.83 19.33 48.85
CA LEU A 7 -14.81 18.17 49.73
C LEU A 7 -14.17 18.51 51.10
N SER A 8 -14.50 17.74 52.14
CA SER A 8 -13.91 17.90 53.48
C SER A 8 -12.37 17.81 53.41
N LEU A 9 -11.68 18.57 54.25
CA LEU A 9 -10.21 18.56 54.38
C LEU A 9 -9.64 17.19 54.80
N ASP A 10 -10.50 16.27 55.28
CA ASP A 10 -10.14 14.91 55.67
C ASP A 10 -10.12 13.91 54.48
N ILE A 11 -10.36 14.37 53.26
CA ILE A 11 -10.38 13.55 52.05
C ILE A 11 -9.10 13.83 51.26
N ASP A 12 -8.30 12.79 51.03
CA ASP A 12 -7.11 12.88 50.18
C ASP A 12 -7.50 13.18 48.73
N ASP A 13 -6.76 14.10 48.09
CA ASP A 13 -6.95 14.44 46.69
C ASP A 13 -6.64 13.23 45.78
N GLY A 14 -7.58 12.92 44.89
CA GLY A 14 -7.40 11.96 43.81
C GLY A 14 -7.23 12.66 42.46
N TYR A 15 -6.46 12.06 41.56
CA TYR A 15 -6.46 12.46 40.16
C TYR A 15 -7.17 11.41 39.32
N GLU A 16 -7.87 11.86 38.29
CA GLU A 16 -8.53 11.00 37.33
C GLU A 16 -8.24 11.47 35.90
N TRP A 17 -8.16 10.54 34.97
CA TRP A 17 -8.01 10.83 33.55
C TRP A 17 -9.38 10.78 32.87
N LEU A 18 -9.78 11.90 32.29
CA LEU A 18 -10.99 11.99 31.48
C LEU A 18 -10.67 11.61 30.04
N ALA A 19 -11.21 10.48 29.57
CA ALA A 19 -11.15 10.08 28.17
C ALA A 19 -12.57 10.02 27.60
N SER A 20 -12.89 10.95 26.70
CA SER A 20 -14.27 11.21 26.24
C SER A 20 -15.19 11.49 27.44
N ASP A 21 -16.12 10.57 27.77
CA ASP A 21 -17.11 10.72 28.86
C ASP A 21 -16.84 9.77 30.05
N SER A 22 -15.72 9.03 30.04
CA SER A 22 -15.38 8.08 31.10
C SER A 22 -14.15 8.55 31.87
N SER A 23 -14.31 8.64 33.19
CA SER A 23 -13.21 8.83 34.12
C SER A 23 -12.51 7.50 34.39
N VAL A 24 -11.18 7.47 34.27
CA VAL A 24 -10.36 6.30 34.61
C VAL A 24 -9.21 6.68 35.54
N PRO A 25 -8.88 5.85 36.54
CA PRO A 25 -7.80 6.14 37.49
C PRO A 25 -6.39 5.99 36.88
N ILE A 26 -6.26 5.34 35.72
CA ILE A 26 -4.98 5.04 35.07
C ILE A 26 -4.95 5.64 33.68
N PHE A 27 -3.87 6.36 33.36
CA PHE A 27 -3.63 6.89 32.02
C PHE A 27 -3.53 5.76 30.98
N SER A 28 -4.25 5.92 29.88
CA SER A 28 -4.18 5.03 28.73
C SER A 28 -3.94 5.84 27.46
N SER A 29 -2.78 5.67 26.85
CA SER A 29 -2.46 6.30 25.56
C SER A 29 -3.45 5.89 24.46
N PHE A 30 -3.98 4.67 24.54
CA PHE A 30 -5.02 4.17 23.64
C PHE A 30 -6.33 4.95 23.82
N SER A 31 -6.81 5.11 25.05
CA SER A 31 -8.07 5.82 25.33
C SER A 31 -7.98 7.30 24.98
N THR A 32 -6.84 7.93 25.30
CA THR A 32 -6.54 9.31 24.91
C THR A 32 -6.51 9.47 23.39
N TRP A 33 -5.87 8.56 22.67
CA TRP A 33 -5.87 8.57 21.20
C TRP A 33 -7.26 8.38 20.59
N GLU A 34 -8.05 7.46 21.12
CA GLU A 34 -9.44 7.23 20.68
C GLU A 34 -10.33 8.46 20.91
N ALA A 35 -10.10 9.20 22.00
CA ALA A 35 -10.84 10.43 22.32
C ALA A 35 -10.40 11.62 21.45
N LEU A 36 -9.09 11.75 21.19
CA LEU A 36 -8.55 12.87 20.40
C LEU A 36 -8.76 12.70 18.89
N ARG A 37 -8.79 11.47 18.38
CA ARG A 37 -8.88 11.23 16.94
C ARG A 37 -10.30 11.43 16.43
N SER A 38 -10.44 12.09 15.28
CA SER A 38 -11.66 11.97 14.49
C SER A 38 -11.72 10.57 13.85
N LYS A 39 -12.70 9.76 14.26
CA LYS A 39 -12.91 8.44 13.66
C LYS A 39 -13.38 8.62 12.21
N MET A 40 -12.48 8.40 11.25
CA MET A 40 -12.83 8.37 9.84
C MET A 40 -13.41 7.01 9.44
N GLU A 41 -14.16 7.01 8.34
CA GLU A 41 -14.66 5.80 7.70
C GLU A 41 -13.50 4.88 7.28
N VAL A 42 -13.67 3.59 7.52
CA VAL A 42 -12.72 2.56 7.10
C VAL A 42 -12.70 2.50 5.58
N LYS A 43 -11.54 2.78 4.98
CA LYS A 43 -11.38 2.73 3.53
C LYS A 43 -11.37 1.30 3.01
N ASP A 44 -12.08 1.07 1.92
CA ASP A 44 -12.23 -0.24 1.29
C ASP A 44 -10.88 -0.90 0.94
N TRP A 45 -9.86 -0.13 0.54
CA TRP A 45 -8.52 -0.61 0.19
C TRP A 45 -7.59 -0.90 1.39
N HIS A 46 -8.00 -0.61 2.64
CA HIS A 46 -7.09 -0.68 3.80
C HIS A 46 -6.47 -2.06 3.97
N ASP A 47 -7.21 -3.14 3.72
CA ASP A 47 -6.75 -4.51 3.91
C ASP A 47 -5.68 -4.94 2.88
N VAL A 48 -5.67 -4.30 1.71
CA VAL A 48 -4.71 -4.52 0.63
C VAL A 48 -3.43 -3.73 0.89
N VAL A 49 -3.55 -2.55 1.48
CA VAL A 49 -2.41 -1.67 1.78
C VAL A 49 -1.73 -2.05 3.10
N LEU A 50 -2.50 -2.30 4.14
CA LEU A 50 -2.04 -2.59 5.49
C LEU A 50 -2.42 -4.01 5.88
N PHE A 51 -1.42 -4.90 5.90
CA PHE A 51 -1.61 -6.28 6.34
C PHE A 51 -0.37 -6.79 7.08
N LYS A 52 -0.55 -7.86 7.86
CA LYS A 52 0.54 -8.51 8.59
C LYS A 52 1.60 -9.04 7.61
N GLY A 53 2.78 -8.44 7.66
CA GLY A 53 3.91 -8.80 6.78
C GLY A 53 4.15 -7.85 5.62
N ALA A 54 3.34 -6.79 5.47
CA ALA A 54 3.61 -5.71 4.52
C ALA A 54 4.92 -4.96 4.88
N LEU A 55 5.58 -4.38 3.87
CA LEU A 55 6.85 -3.66 4.04
C LEU A 55 6.59 -2.16 4.05
N PRO A 56 7.11 -1.38 5.02
CA PRO A 56 6.82 0.06 5.13
C PRO A 56 6.99 0.84 3.82
N LYS A 57 8.08 0.60 3.08
CA LYS A 57 8.33 1.27 1.78
C LYS A 57 7.28 0.93 0.72
N HIS A 58 6.79 -0.31 0.69
CA HIS A 58 5.77 -0.73 -0.29
C HIS A 58 4.38 -0.24 0.14
N VAL A 59 4.08 -0.31 1.44
CA VAL A 59 2.86 0.23 2.06
C VAL A 59 2.70 1.70 1.70
N PHE A 60 3.74 2.51 1.89
CA PHE A 60 3.70 3.94 1.61
C PHE A 60 3.40 4.23 0.13
N THR A 61 4.10 3.56 -0.80
CA THR A 61 3.87 3.77 -2.23
C THR A 61 2.49 3.28 -2.65
N MET A 62 2.05 2.11 -2.19
CA MET A 62 0.72 1.57 -2.50
C MET A 62 -0.40 2.43 -1.92
N TRP A 63 -0.24 2.92 -0.68
CA TRP A 63 -1.17 3.85 -0.04
C TRP A 63 -1.35 5.13 -0.86
N THR A 64 -0.23 5.77 -1.23
CA THR A 64 -0.25 6.99 -2.05
C THR A 64 -0.84 6.74 -3.44
N ALA A 65 -0.59 5.58 -4.03
CA ALA A 65 -1.21 5.16 -5.29
C ALA A 65 -2.73 4.96 -5.16
N ASN A 66 -3.22 4.38 -4.06
CA ASN A 66 -4.67 4.22 -3.85
C ASN A 66 -5.41 5.55 -3.80
N TYR A 67 -4.80 6.58 -3.22
CA TYR A 67 -5.35 7.94 -3.23
C TYR A 67 -5.17 8.70 -4.57
N ASP A 68 -4.50 8.08 -5.55
CA ASP A 68 -4.12 8.71 -6.81
C ASP A 68 -3.32 10.02 -6.61
N LYS A 69 -2.43 10.01 -5.60
CA LYS A 69 -1.64 11.20 -5.21
C LYS A 69 -0.18 11.12 -5.63
N LEU A 70 0.23 10.07 -6.34
CA LEU A 70 1.57 10.02 -6.90
C LEU A 70 1.75 11.12 -7.96
N PRO A 71 2.92 11.80 -8.03
CA PRO A 71 3.19 12.88 -8.97
C PRO A 71 3.44 12.34 -10.39
N THR A 72 2.41 11.76 -10.99
CA THR A 72 2.40 11.32 -12.39
C THR A 72 2.45 12.54 -13.33
N ARG A 73 3.00 12.39 -14.53
CA ARG A 73 3.14 13.51 -15.48
C ARG A 73 1.79 14.14 -15.84
N ALA A 74 0.73 13.35 -15.98
CA ALA A 74 -0.61 13.87 -16.21
C ALA A 74 -1.07 14.80 -15.06
N ARG A 75 -0.84 14.38 -13.81
CA ARG A 75 -1.19 15.15 -12.62
C ARG A 75 -0.37 16.43 -12.50
N LEU A 76 0.94 16.34 -12.72
CA LEU A 76 1.86 17.47 -12.68
C LEU A 76 1.56 18.49 -13.78
N ALA A 77 1.27 18.04 -15.01
CA ALA A 77 0.81 18.91 -16.08
C ALA A 77 -0.52 19.58 -15.73
N GLY A 78 -1.44 18.86 -15.10
CA GLY A 78 -2.70 19.40 -14.57
C GLY A 78 -2.53 20.46 -13.48
N TRP A 79 -1.37 20.53 -12.81
CA TRP A 79 -1.01 21.61 -11.89
C TRP A 79 -0.40 22.84 -12.60
N GLY A 80 -0.39 22.87 -13.93
CA GLY A 80 0.14 24.00 -14.72
C GLY A 80 1.63 23.89 -15.02
N MET A 81 2.27 22.77 -14.70
CA MET A 81 3.69 22.54 -14.99
C MET A 81 3.88 22.31 -16.48
N GLN A 82 4.84 23.02 -17.10
CA GLN A 82 5.13 22.94 -18.54
C GLN A 82 5.93 21.69 -18.88
N ILE A 83 5.31 20.52 -18.74
CA ILE A 83 5.90 19.21 -19.02
C ILE A 83 5.00 18.41 -19.95
N SER A 84 5.56 17.47 -20.70
CA SER A 84 4.76 16.53 -21.47
C SER A 84 3.97 15.61 -20.54
N PRO A 85 2.64 15.47 -20.72
CA PRO A 85 1.82 14.57 -19.91
C PRO A 85 2.00 13.09 -20.31
N LEU A 86 2.81 12.81 -21.33
CA LEU A 86 3.01 11.46 -21.86
C LEU A 86 3.81 10.57 -20.89
N CYS A 87 3.42 9.31 -20.82
CA CYS A 87 4.02 8.27 -19.99
C CYS A 87 5.53 8.19 -20.16
N ALA A 88 6.26 8.23 -19.04
CA ALA A 88 7.72 8.11 -19.03
C ALA A 88 8.22 6.78 -19.61
N PHE A 89 7.40 5.72 -19.59
CA PHE A 89 7.77 4.42 -20.12
C PHE A 89 7.53 4.28 -21.62
N CYS A 90 6.31 4.53 -22.10
CA CYS A 90 5.95 4.26 -23.50
C CYS A 90 5.88 5.50 -24.38
N SER A 91 5.81 6.71 -23.80
CA SER A 91 5.59 7.97 -24.53
C SER A 91 4.37 7.99 -25.48
N ASN A 92 3.44 7.04 -25.36
CA ASN A 92 2.34 6.84 -26.32
C ASN A 92 0.96 7.25 -25.76
N ALA A 93 0.83 7.33 -24.44
CA ALA A 93 -0.42 7.71 -23.78
C ALA A 93 -0.13 8.59 -22.56
N MET A 94 -1.18 9.25 -22.05
CA MET A 94 -1.09 10.09 -20.86
C MET A 94 -0.67 9.26 -19.63
N GLU A 95 0.27 9.78 -18.85
CA GLU A 95 0.75 9.13 -17.62
C GLU A 95 -0.26 9.28 -16.48
N THR A 96 -1.33 8.50 -16.50
CA THR A 96 -2.23 8.34 -15.35
C THR A 96 -1.70 7.22 -14.44
N ARG A 97 -2.22 7.09 -13.20
CA ARG A 97 -1.89 5.97 -12.31
C ARG A 97 -2.17 4.64 -12.99
N ASP A 98 -3.38 4.48 -13.50
CA ASP A 98 -3.84 3.21 -14.06
C ASP A 98 -3.04 2.88 -15.33
N HIS A 99 -2.70 3.87 -16.16
CA HIS A 99 -1.79 3.65 -17.28
C HIS A 99 -0.39 3.27 -16.83
N LEU A 100 0.23 4.05 -15.95
CA LEU A 100 1.59 3.83 -15.49
C LEU A 100 1.78 2.44 -14.89
N PHE A 101 0.83 1.97 -14.07
CA PHE A 101 0.98 0.72 -13.33
C PHE A 101 0.35 -0.49 -13.98
N LEU A 102 -0.67 -0.33 -14.85
CA LEU A 102 -1.50 -1.44 -15.31
C LEU A 102 -1.52 -1.58 -16.83
N SER A 103 -1.83 -0.51 -17.58
CA SER A 103 -2.09 -0.60 -19.03
C SER A 103 -0.94 -0.17 -19.94
N CYS A 104 0.14 0.40 -19.40
CA CYS A 104 1.34 0.70 -20.16
C CYS A 104 2.02 -0.59 -20.66
N ALA A 105 2.42 -0.63 -21.93
CA ALA A 105 3.09 -1.79 -22.55
C ALA A 105 4.30 -2.26 -21.72
N TYR A 106 5.16 -1.34 -21.29
CA TYR A 106 6.31 -1.66 -20.43
C TYR A 106 5.87 -2.33 -19.11
N SER A 107 4.83 -1.81 -18.47
CA SER A 107 4.32 -2.36 -17.20
C SER A 107 3.65 -3.71 -17.41
N LEU A 108 2.93 -3.89 -18.52
CA LEU A 108 2.33 -5.16 -18.92
C LEU A 108 3.40 -6.25 -19.13
N ASP A 109 4.54 -5.91 -19.75
CA ASP A 109 5.66 -6.83 -19.91
C ASP A 109 6.25 -7.29 -18.57
N VAL A 110 6.27 -6.43 -17.55
CA VAL A 110 6.68 -6.84 -16.19
C VAL A 110 5.59 -7.70 -15.54
N TRP A 111 4.31 -7.35 -15.74
CA TRP A 111 3.18 -8.11 -15.20
C TRP A 111 3.05 -9.51 -15.79
N SER A 112 3.34 -9.72 -17.08
CA SER A 112 3.24 -11.04 -17.71
C SER A 112 4.14 -12.08 -17.03
N GLU A 113 5.37 -11.68 -16.67
CA GLU A 113 6.31 -12.53 -15.93
C GLU A 113 5.81 -12.88 -14.52
N VAL A 114 5.13 -11.93 -13.88
CA VAL A 114 4.55 -12.10 -12.53
C VAL A 114 3.30 -12.98 -12.57
N PHE A 115 2.42 -12.79 -13.55
CA PHE A 115 1.16 -13.51 -13.64
C PHE A 115 1.34 -15.00 -13.88
N ALA A 116 2.39 -15.39 -14.61
CA ALA A 116 2.77 -16.79 -14.76
C ALA A 116 2.91 -17.54 -13.42
N ARG A 117 3.21 -16.81 -12.32
CA ARG A 117 3.52 -17.37 -11.00
C ARG A 117 2.43 -17.15 -9.94
N CYS A 118 1.33 -16.47 -10.28
CA CYS A 118 0.38 -15.92 -9.29
C CYS A 118 -1.10 -16.08 -9.64
N ASN A 119 -1.43 -17.09 -10.46
CA ASN A 119 -2.73 -17.28 -11.09
C ASN A 119 -3.12 -16.03 -11.91
N PRO A 120 -2.88 -16.05 -13.24
CA PRO A 120 -3.13 -14.90 -14.10
C PRO A 120 -4.60 -14.44 -14.00
N PRO A 121 -4.87 -13.13 -14.09
CA PRO A 121 -6.23 -12.67 -14.34
C PRO A 121 -6.70 -13.12 -15.74
N THR A 122 -8.01 -13.19 -15.96
CA THR A 122 -8.60 -13.57 -17.25
C THR A 122 -8.27 -12.56 -18.36
N SER A 123 -8.04 -11.30 -17.99
CA SER A 123 -7.60 -10.22 -18.86
C SER A 123 -6.62 -9.30 -18.12
N PRO A 124 -5.75 -8.56 -18.83
CA PRO A 124 -4.95 -7.51 -18.22
C PRO A 124 -5.83 -6.48 -17.50
N PHE A 125 -5.32 -5.92 -16.39
CA PHE A 125 -6.04 -4.89 -15.67
C PHE A 125 -6.05 -3.58 -16.47
N THR A 126 -7.22 -2.97 -16.56
CA THR A 126 -7.41 -1.66 -17.17
C THR A 126 -7.69 -0.58 -16.13
N SER A 127 -8.09 -0.98 -14.92
CA SER A 127 -8.40 -0.08 -13.82
C SER A 127 -7.81 -0.52 -12.48
N TRP A 128 -7.60 0.46 -11.59
CA TRP A 128 -7.14 0.18 -10.23
C TRP A 128 -8.12 -0.70 -9.44
N ALA A 129 -9.42 -0.56 -9.69
CA ALA A 129 -10.45 -1.38 -9.06
C ALA A 129 -10.31 -2.87 -9.43
N GLU A 130 -9.96 -3.18 -10.69
CA GLU A 130 -9.68 -4.55 -11.12
C GLU A 130 -8.46 -5.15 -10.43
N LEU A 131 -7.38 -4.36 -10.26
CA LEU A 131 -6.22 -4.79 -9.48
C LEU A 131 -6.64 -5.16 -8.04
N LEU A 132 -7.39 -4.28 -7.37
CA LEU A 132 -7.85 -4.52 -6.00
C LEU A 132 -8.78 -5.75 -5.91
N SER A 133 -9.66 -5.94 -6.90
CA SER A 133 -10.54 -7.11 -7.01
C SER A 133 -9.72 -8.40 -7.17
N TRP A 134 -8.74 -8.42 -8.07
CA TRP A 134 -7.86 -9.57 -8.28
C TRP A 134 -7.07 -9.95 -7.03
N ILE A 135 -6.60 -8.97 -6.25
CA ILE A 135 -5.90 -9.24 -4.98
C ILE A 135 -6.82 -9.97 -3.98
N ARG A 136 -8.12 -9.65 -3.98
CA ARG A 136 -9.13 -10.21 -3.04
C ARG A 136 -9.80 -11.48 -3.52
N GLN A 137 -9.80 -11.74 -4.82
CA GLN A 137 -10.44 -12.90 -5.45
C GLN A 137 -10.06 -14.27 -4.83
N PRO A 138 -8.81 -14.54 -4.39
CA PRO A 138 -8.47 -15.85 -3.87
C PRO A 138 -9.18 -16.19 -2.56
N ARG A 139 -9.81 -17.37 -2.49
CA ARG A 139 -10.30 -17.95 -1.23
C ARG A 139 -9.17 -18.39 -0.30
N SER A 140 -8.01 -18.73 -0.87
CA SER A 140 -6.84 -19.16 -0.10
C SER A 140 -6.14 -17.96 0.54
N LYS A 141 -6.03 -17.96 1.88
CA LYS A 141 -5.33 -16.91 2.64
C LYS A 141 -3.87 -16.74 2.21
N SER A 142 -3.18 -17.84 1.87
CA SER A 142 -1.78 -17.77 1.41
C SER A 142 -1.66 -17.18 0.01
N LEU A 143 -2.57 -17.53 -0.91
CA LEU A 143 -2.58 -16.92 -2.25
C LEU A 143 -2.97 -15.43 -2.19
N SER A 144 -3.95 -15.06 -1.36
CA SER A 144 -4.29 -13.64 -1.15
C SER A 144 -3.10 -12.87 -0.59
N LEU A 145 -2.38 -13.42 0.40
CA LEU A 145 -1.16 -12.81 0.92
C LEU A 145 -0.07 -12.67 -0.16
N LEU A 146 0.13 -13.70 -1.00
CA LEU A 146 1.07 -13.63 -2.11
C LEU A 146 0.70 -12.51 -3.09
N ARG A 147 -0.57 -12.44 -3.53
CA ARG A 147 -1.03 -11.39 -4.44
C ARG A 147 -0.88 -9.99 -3.84
N LYS A 148 -1.14 -9.82 -2.53
CA LYS A 148 -0.89 -8.56 -1.82
C LYS A 148 0.59 -8.16 -1.87
N LEU A 149 1.51 -9.07 -1.55
CA LEU A 149 2.95 -8.81 -1.60
C LEU A 149 3.44 -8.49 -3.01
N VAL A 150 2.97 -9.26 -3.99
CA VAL A 150 3.31 -9.11 -5.40
C VAL A 150 2.84 -7.76 -5.93
N ALA A 151 1.57 -7.40 -5.74
CA ALA A 151 1.03 -6.13 -6.22
C ALA A 151 1.74 -4.93 -5.58
N GLN A 152 1.98 -4.98 -4.27
CA GLN A 152 2.71 -3.92 -3.58
C GLN A 152 4.17 -3.79 -4.06
N THR A 153 4.86 -4.92 -4.29
CA THR A 153 6.23 -4.92 -4.82
C THR A 153 6.26 -4.40 -6.25
N MET A 154 5.31 -4.80 -7.09
CA MET A 154 5.17 -4.34 -8.48
C MET A 154 4.99 -2.82 -8.56
N VAL A 155 4.01 -2.28 -7.83
CA VAL A 155 3.74 -0.84 -7.79
C VAL A 155 4.97 -0.08 -7.30
N PHE A 156 5.68 -0.60 -6.28
CA PHE A 156 6.91 0.01 -5.80
C PHE A 156 8.04 0.00 -6.85
N GLN A 157 8.30 -1.14 -7.50
CA GLN A 157 9.40 -1.26 -8.47
C GLN A 157 9.14 -0.45 -9.74
N LEU A 158 7.91 -0.45 -10.25
CA LEU A 158 7.51 0.40 -11.38
C LEU A 158 7.64 1.88 -11.02
N TRP A 159 7.16 2.29 -9.83
CA TRP A 159 7.29 3.67 -9.38
C TRP A 159 8.76 4.10 -9.25
N LYS A 160 9.60 3.24 -8.66
CA LYS A 160 11.04 3.45 -8.55
C LYS A 160 11.69 3.58 -9.92
N GLN A 161 11.34 2.70 -10.86
CA GLN A 161 11.92 2.71 -12.20
C GLN A 161 11.51 3.94 -13.01
N ARG A 162 10.24 4.35 -12.91
CA ARG A 162 9.76 5.60 -13.48
C ARG A 162 10.53 6.80 -12.95
N ASN A 163 10.76 6.85 -11.64
CA ASN A 163 11.53 7.94 -11.03
C ASN A 163 13.01 7.92 -11.44
N ASN A 164 13.62 6.73 -11.59
CA ASN A 164 14.97 6.60 -12.14
C ASN A 164 15.08 7.15 -13.56
N MET A 165 14.08 6.89 -14.42
CA MET A 165 14.09 7.40 -15.78
C MET A 165 13.98 8.92 -15.83
N ILE A 166 13.20 9.52 -14.92
CA ILE A 166 12.98 10.97 -14.90
C ILE A 166 14.14 11.72 -14.24
N HIS A 167 14.63 11.24 -13.10
CA HIS A 167 15.59 12.00 -12.27
C HIS A 167 17.04 11.58 -12.50
N ASN A 168 17.28 10.32 -12.90
CA ASN A 168 18.62 9.78 -13.08
C ASN A 168 18.92 9.41 -14.55
N HIS A 169 17.94 9.54 -15.45
CA HIS A 169 18.03 9.11 -16.85
C HIS A 169 18.43 7.63 -17.03
N ILE A 170 18.10 6.79 -16.05
CA ILE A 170 18.40 5.36 -16.06
C ILE A 170 17.14 4.59 -16.48
N SER A 171 17.21 3.95 -17.64
CA SER A 171 16.20 3.01 -18.11
C SER A 171 16.74 1.58 -18.08
N VAL A 172 15.99 0.65 -17.51
CA VAL A 172 16.27 -0.79 -17.58
C VAL A 172 15.12 -1.50 -18.28
N SER A 173 15.36 -2.70 -18.81
CA SER A 173 14.32 -3.49 -19.46
C SER A 173 13.25 -3.97 -18.46
N ALA A 174 12.06 -4.30 -18.97
CA ALA A 174 11.00 -4.91 -18.17
C ALA A 174 11.48 -6.20 -17.48
N ALA A 175 12.26 -7.03 -18.17
CA ALA A 175 12.90 -8.22 -17.62
C ALA A 175 13.83 -7.91 -16.42
N ALA A 176 14.60 -6.82 -16.48
CA ALA A 176 15.44 -6.40 -15.35
C ALA A 176 14.60 -5.94 -14.14
N VAL A 177 13.51 -5.21 -14.37
CA VAL A 177 12.56 -4.86 -13.29
C VAL A 177 11.96 -6.12 -12.68
N PHE A 178 11.58 -7.10 -13.50
CA PHE A 178 11.09 -8.39 -13.02
C PHE A 178 12.11 -9.11 -12.13
N ILE A 179 13.40 -9.12 -12.50
CA ILE A 179 14.46 -9.68 -11.65
C ILE A 179 14.50 -8.98 -10.28
N PHE A 180 14.33 -7.65 -10.24
CA PHE A 180 14.25 -6.92 -8.98
C PHE A 180 13.00 -7.30 -8.17
N VAL A 181 11.85 -7.46 -8.81
CA VAL A 181 10.60 -7.93 -8.20
C VAL A 181 10.77 -9.33 -7.62
N ASP A 182 11.26 -10.29 -8.40
CA ASP A 182 11.46 -11.68 -8.00
C ASP A 182 12.44 -11.78 -6.82
N ARG A 183 13.59 -11.10 -6.90
CA ARG A 183 14.57 -11.06 -5.80
C ARG A 183 13.95 -10.48 -4.52
N GLU A 184 13.20 -9.40 -4.65
CA GLU A 184 12.59 -8.75 -3.49
C GLU A 184 11.52 -9.63 -2.84
N LEU A 185 10.65 -10.27 -3.64
CA LEU A 185 9.66 -11.22 -3.15
C LEU A 185 10.31 -12.42 -2.46
N ARG A 186 11.36 -12.99 -3.05
CA ARG A 186 12.13 -14.09 -2.43
C ARG A 186 12.69 -13.66 -1.08
N ASN A 187 13.29 -12.47 -0.98
CA ASN A 187 13.84 -11.96 0.28
C ASN A 187 12.74 -11.74 1.33
N ILE A 188 11.59 -11.18 0.92
CA ILE A 188 10.42 -10.97 1.77
C ILE A 188 9.88 -12.28 2.34
N ILE A 189 9.79 -13.30 1.49
CA ILE A 189 9.24 -14.61 1.89
C ILE A 189 10.26 -15.35 2.76
N SER A 190 11.53 -15.42 2.34
CA SER A 190 12.59 -16.12 3.05
C SER A 190 12.84 -15.56 4.45
N SER A 191 12.85 -14.24 4.61
CA SER A 191 13.01 -13.57 5.92
C SER A 191 11.88 -13.86 6.90
N ARG A 192 10.76 -14.43 6.43
CA ARG A 192 9.57 -14.72 7.25
C ARG A 192 9.14 -16.18 7.17
N ARG A 193 10.00 -17.07 6.68
CA ARG A 193 9.68 -18.49 6.41
C ARG A 193 9.10 -19.25 7.61
N GLU A 194 9.49 -18.88 8.83
CA GLU A 194 9.02 -19.50 10.07
C GLU A 194 7.58 -19.13 10.42
N LYS A 195 7.05 -18.04 9.85
CA LYS A 195 5.64 -17.67 10.04
C LYS A 195 4.76 -18.61 9.22
N LYS A 196 3.78 -19.24 9.88
CA LYS A 196 2.81 -20.15 9.25
C LYS A 196 2.17 -19.57 7.97
N SER A 197 1.89 -18.27 7.93
CA SER A 197 1.30 -17.60 6.76
C SER A 197 2.26 -17.49 5.56
N PHE A 198 3.57 -17.55 5.78
CA PHE A 198 4.62 -17.42 4.77
C PHE A 198 5.19 -18.77 4.30
N ALA A 199 5.04 -19.83 5.09
CA ALA A 199 5.64 -21.14 4.85
C ALA A 199 5.40 -21.72 3.44
N THR A 200 4.21 -21.49 2.86
CA THR A 200 3.86 -22.01 1.53
C THR A 200 4.06 -21.03 0.38
N LEU A 201 4.46 -19.77 0.66
CA LEU A 201 4.50 -18.72 -0.35
C LEU A 201 5.65 -18.90 -1.34
N MET A 202 6.81 -19.37 -0.88
CA MET A 202 7.96 -19.57 -1.76
C MET A 202 7.63 -20.64 -2.81
N ALA A 203 7.08 -21.78 -2.38
CA ALA A 203 6.66 -22.84 -3.28
C ALA A 203 5.58 -22.39 -4.27
N LYS A 204 4.73 -21.43 -3.90
CA LYS A 204 3.75 -20.84 -4.82
C LYS A 204 4.39 -19.88 -5.82
N TRP A 205 5.41 -19.12 -5.41
CA TRP A 205 6.10 -18.15 -6.25
C TRP A 205 7.08 -18.77 -7.26
N LEU A 206 7.60 -19.96 -6.97
CA LEU A 206 8.55 -20.69 -7.82
C LEU A 206 7.90 -21.65 -8.82
N ARG A 207 6.60 -21.91 -8.67
CA ARG A 207 5.81 -22.66 -9.64
C ARG A 207 5.51 -21.79 -10.85
#